data_AF-A0A0F9F424-F1
#
_entry.id   AF-A0A0F9F424-F1
#
_cell.length_a   1.000
_cell.length_b   1.000
_cell.length_c   1.000
_cell.angle_alpha   90.00
_cell.angle_beta   90.00
_cell.angle_gamma   90.00
#
_symmetry.space_group_name_H-M   'P 1'
#
loop_
_entity.id
_entity.type
_entity.pdbx_description
1 polymer ?
#
loop_
_entity_poly.entity_id
_entity_poly.type
_entity_poly.pdbx_seq_one_letter_code
_entity_poly.pdbx_strand_id
1 'polypeptide(L)'
;IHGNLFEALVGAIHRDRGYSYAREFIHDRVIDPYVDIEKLEGRVISYKSLVIEWCQKQKMSFNFDAYEDSGQDVIKHFSVRLSIDKKQVAKARGTSKKKAEEKAAKRAYYAFQDKINPQEFN
;
A
#
# COMPACT_ATOMS: atom_id res chain seq x y z
N ILE A 1 10.92 -9.94 3.37
CA ILE A 1 12.40 -10.17 3.37
C ILE A 1 12.93 -10.02 1.95
N HIS A 2 12.40 -10.73 0.94
CA HIS A 2 12.87 -10.61 -0.45
C HIS A 2 12.79 -9.19 -1.06
N GLY A 3 11.70 -8.46 -0.82
CA GLY A 3 11.56 -7.06 -1.29
C GLY A 3 12.64 -6.13 -0.72
N ASN A 4 12.83 -6.12 0.59
CA ASN A 4 13.84 -5.30 1.25
C ASN A 4 15.27 -5.64 0.79
N LEU A 5 15.55 -6.91 0.49
CA LEU A 5 16.84 -7.33 -0.07
C LEU A 5 17.05 -6.75 -1.47
N PHE A 6 16.02 -6.81 -2.31
CA PHE A 6 16.08 -6.24 -3.66
C PHE A 6 16.23 -4.70 -3.61
N GLU A 7 15.49 -4.02 -2.75
CA GLU A 7 15.63 -2.57 -2.51
C GLU A 7 17.06 -2.20 -2.05
N ALA A 8 17.63 -2.99 -1.14
CA ALA A 8 19.01 -2.80 -0.68
C ALA A 8 20.03 -3.00 -1.82
N LEU A 9 19.83 -4.01 -2.68
CA LEU A 9 20.67 -4.23 -3.85
C LEU A 9 20.59 -3.05 -4.84
N VAL A 10 19.38 -2.60 -5.17
CA VAL A 10 19.18 -1.43 -6.04
C VAL A 10 19.81 -0.18 -5.42
N GLY A 11 19.68 0.00 -4.10
CA GLY A 11 20.31 1.08 -3.36
C GLY A 11 21.84 1.06 -3.45
N ALA A 12 22.45 -0.12 -3.32
CA ALA A 12 23.89 -0.29 -3.49
C ALA A 12 24.34 0.02 -4.94
N ILE A 13 23.63 -0.50 -5.94
CA ILE A 13 23.92 -0.20 -7.36
C ILE A 13 23.81 1.30 -7.65
N HIS A 14 22.77 1.95 -7.14
CA HIS A 14 22.59 3.39 -7.27
C HIS A 14 23.74 4.16 -6.60
N ARG A 15 24.18 3.71 -5.42
CA ARG A 15 25.28 4.36 -4.70
C ARG A 15 26.62 4.21 -5.43
N ASP A 16 26.86 3.06 -6.05
CA ASP A 16 28.13 2.76 -6.72
C ASP A 16 28.22 3.33 -8.15
N ARG A 17 27.10 3.30 -8.91
CA ARG A 17 27.07 3.61 -10.35
C ARG A 17 26.11 4.73 -10.75
N GLY A 18 25.47 5.36 -9.78
CA GLY A 18 24.55 6.47 -9.99
C GLY A 18 23.16 6.03 -10.50
N TYR A 19 22.30 7.04 -10.68
CA TYR A 19 20.90 6.86 -11.03
C TYR A 19 20.68 6.18 -12.38
N SER A 20 21.34 6.66 -13.44
CA SER A 20 21.11 6.18 -14.80
C SER A 20 21.37 4.68 -14.93
N TYR A 21 22.45 4.19 -14.33
CA TYR A 21 22.79 2.78 -14.33
C TYR A 21 21.79 1.93 -13.52
N ALA A 22 21.39 2.40 -12.34
CA ALA A 22 20.39 1.70 -11.53
C ALA A 22 19.03 1.60 -12.28
N ARG A 23 18.65 2.65 -13.02
CA ARG A 23 17.45 2.67 -13.84
C ARG A 23 17.51 1.63 -14.97
N GLU A 24 18.60 1.59 -15.73
CA GLU A 24 18.80 0.59 -16.79
C GLU A 24 18.81 -0.84 -16.22
N PHE A 25 19.50 -1.06 -15.10
CA PHE A 25 19.50 -2.35 -14.44
C PHE A 25 18.07 -2.82 -14.09
N ILE A 26 17.24 -1.95 -13.52
CA ILE A 26 15.84 -2.29 -13.20
C ILE A 26 15.05 -2.60 -14.49
N HIS A 27 15.22 -1.78 -15.52
CA HIS A 27 14.53 -1.98 -16.79
C HIS A 27 14.85 -3.35 -17.40
N ASP A 28 16.13 -3.62 -17.63
CA ASP A 28 16.56 -4.79 -18.41
C ASP A 28 16.49 -6.10 -17.62
N ARG A 29 16.65 -6.04 -16.29
CA ARG A 29 16.72 -7.24 -15.44
C ARG A 29 15.43 -7.55 -14.71
N VAL A 30 14.50 -6.61 -14.63
CA VAL A 30 13.27 -6.76 -13.85
C VAL A 30 12.02 -6.50 -14.68
N ILE A 31 11.96 -5.36 -15.39
CA ILE A 31 10.77 -4.97 -16.13
C ILE A 31 10.62 -5.84 -17.37
N ASP A 32 11.54 -5.75 -18.33
CA ASP A 32 11.45 -6.47 -19.60
C ASP A 32 11.23 -7.99 -19.45
N PRO A 33 11.91 -8.70 -18.52
CA PRO A 33 11.79 -10.15 -18.46
C PRO A 33 10.58 -10.65 -17.67
N TYR A 34 10.00 -9.84 -16.79
CA TYR A 34 9.05 -10.34 -15.77
C TYR A 34 7.77 -9.50 -15.59
N VAL A 35 7.68 -8.31 -16.17
CA VAL A 35 6.54 -7.41 -15.97
C VAL A 35 5.67 -7.34 -17.22
N ASP A 36 4.47 -7.87 -17.10
CA ASP A 36 3.40 -7.71 -18.09
C ASP A 36 2.58 -6.46 -17.72
N ILE A 37 2.82 -5.35 -18.43
CA ILE A 37 2.21 -4.05 -18.13
C ILE A 37 0.70 -4.08 -18.35
N GLU A 38 0.21 -4.74 -19.40
CA GLU A 38 -1.21 -4.82 -19.73
C GLU A 38 -1.99 -5.54 -18.61
N LYS A 39 -1.41 -6.56 -17.99
CA LYS A 39 -2.04 -7.25 -16.84
C LYS A 39 -2.07 -6.42 -15.55
N LEU A 40 -1.24 -5.38 -15.46
CA LEU A 40 -1.16 -4.50 -14.29
C LEU A 40 -2.11 -3.30 -14.38
N GLU A 41 -2.53 -2.92 -15.58
CA GLU A 41 -3.53 -1.87 -15.77
C GLU A 41 -4.85 -2.21 -15.03
N GLY A 42 -5.42 -1.22 -14.35
CA GLY A 42 -6.66 -1.36 -13.58
C GLY A 42 -6.56 -2.16 -12.26
N ARG A 43 -5.38 -2.68 -11.88
CA ARG A 43 -5.22 -3.39 -10.60
C ARG A 43 -4.79 -2.46 -9.48
N VAL A 44 -5.57 -2.43 -8.40
CA VAL A 44 -5.13 -1.80 -7.14
C VAL A 44 -4.10 -2.69 -6.45
N ILE A 45 -2.83 -2.29 -6.52
CA ILE A 45 -1.69 -3.00 -5.93
C ILE A 45 -1.69 -2.86 -4.39
N SER A 46 -2.05 -1.68 -3.88
CA SER A 46 -2.28 -1.45 -2.44
C SER A 46 -3.35 -0.39 -2.23
N TYR A 47 -4.41 -0.79 -1.53
CA TYR A 47 -5.46 0.11 -1.07
C TYR A 47 -4.95 1.08 -0.01
N LYS A 48 -3.94 0.69 0.78
CA LYS A 48 -3.33 1.59 1.78
C LYS A 48 -2.65 2.77 1.09
N SER A 49 -1.78 2.51 0.12
CA SER A 49 -1.11 3.57 -0.64
C SER A 49 -2.12 4.48 -1.33
N LEU A 50 -3.10 3.87 -2.00
CA LEU A 50 -4.12 4.60 -2.76
C LEU A 50 -4.97 5.53 -1.86
N VAL A 51 -5.39 5.07 -0.68
CA VAL A 51 -6.12 5.92 0.29
C VAL A 51 -5.22 7.03 0.85
N ILE A 52 -3.95 6.75 1.14
CA ILE A 52 -3.00 7.77 1.63
C ILE A 52 -2.79 8.87 0.59
N GLU A 53 -2.55 8.50 -0.67
CA GLU A 53 -2.38 9.45 -1.76
C GLU A 53 -3.62 10.31 -1.96
N TRP A 54 -4.82 9.70 -1.90
CA TRP A 54 -6.08 10.44 -1.96
C TRP A 54 -6.20 11.45 -0.81
N CYS A 55 -5.94 11.03 0.43
CA CYS A 55 -5.97 11.93 1.59
C CYS A 55 -4.99 13.10 1.42
N GLN A 56 -3.76 12.82 0.98
CA GLN A 56 -2.73 13.85 0.75
C GLN A 56 -3.16 14.84 -0.34
N LYS A 57 -3.68 14.36 -1.47
CA LYS A 57 -4.19 15.21 -2.57
C LYS A 57 -5.31 16.13 -2.11
N GLN A 58 -6.20 15.63 -1.26
CA GLN A 58 -7.32 16.39 -0.69
C GLN A 58 -6.95 17.20 0.57
N LYS A 59 -5.68 17.17 0.99
CA LYS A 59 -5.18 17.81 2.22
C LYS A 59 -5.93 17.35 3.49
N MET A 60 -6.43 16.12 3.48
CA MET A 60 -7.06 15.48 4.63
C MET A 60 -6.02 14.79 5.50
N SER A 61 -6.22 14.86 6.81
CA SER A 61 -5.42 14.09 7.76
C SER A 61 -5.90 12.63 7.78
N PHE A 62 -4.98 11.68 7.92
CA PHE A 62 -5.30 10.27 8.07
C PHE A 62 -4.49 9.65 9.21
N ASN A 63 -5.06 8.67 9.90
CA ASN A 63 -4.38 7.93 10.96
C ASN A 63 -4.77 6.45 10.93
N PHE A 64 -3.76 5.58 10.94
CA PHE A 64 -3.91 4.13 11.13
C PHE A 64 -3.48 3.79 12.55
N ASP A 65 -4.45 3.62 13.44
CA ASP A 65 -4.20 3.22 14.81
C ASP A 65 -4.23 1.69 14.92
N ALA A 66 -3.05 1.08 15.03
CA ALA A 66 -2.86 -0.37 15.04
C ALA A 66 -2.52 -0.86 16.46
N TYR A 67 -3.34 -1.74 17.01
CA TYR A 67 -3.17 -2.30 18.35
C TYR A 67 -3.25 -3.83 18.33
N GLU A 68 -2.58 -4.44 19.30
CA GLU A 68 -2.65 -5.89 19.48
C GLU A 68 -4.02 -6.30 19.98
N ASP A 69 -4.56 -7.36 19.38
CA ASP A 69 -5.87 -7.89 19.70
C ASP A 69 -5.69 -9.21 20.44
N SER A 70 -5.56 -9.10 21.76
CA SER A 70 -5.31 -10.19 22.72
C SER A 70 -6.55 -11.02 23.03
N GLY A 71 -7.50 -11.13 22.10
CA GLY A 71 -8.67 -12.00 22.26
C GLY A 71 -8.28 -13.47 22.48
N GLN A 72 -9.27 -14.32 22.75
CA GLN A 72 -9.09 -15.76 23.04
C GLN A 72 -8.63 -16.62 21.84
N ASP A 73 -8.23 -16.00 20.74
CA ASP A 73 -7.76 -16.73 19.56
C ASP A 73 -6.39 -17.35 19.80
N VAL A 74 -6.22 -18.58 19.32
CA VAL A 74 -4.94 -19.31 19.32
C VAL A 74 -3.87 -18.57 18.51
N ILE A 75 -4.29 -17.77 17.51
CA ILE A 75 -3.41 -17.02 16.62
C ILE A 75 -3.46 -15.54 17.00
N LYS A 76 -2.28 -14.93 17.15
CA LYS A 76 -2.15 -13.49 17.41
C LYS A 76 -2.75 -12.67 16.27
N HIS A 77 -3.62 -11.73 16.64
CA HIS A 77 -4.23 -10.80 15.70
C HIS A 77 -3.89 -9.35 16.06
N PHE A 78 -4.01 -8.50 15.05
CA PHE A 78 -3.88 -7.06 15.17
C PHE A 78 -5.17 -6.43 14.66
N SER A 79 -5.67 -5.47 15.43
CA SER A 79 -6.82 -4.65 15.05
C SER A 79 -6.33 -3.26 14.67
N VAL A 80 -6.92 -2.71 13.60
CA VAL A 80 -6.58 -1.39 13.07
C VAL A 80 -7.84 -0.56 12.95
N ARG A 81 -7.76 0.69 13.41
CA ARG A 81 -8.75 1.73 13.19
C ARG A 81 -8.18 2.77 12.23
N LEU A 82 -8.83 2.95 11.09
CA LEU A 82 -8.51 4.02 10.14
C LEU A 82 -9.44 5.21 10.40
N SER A 83 -8.84 6.36 10.67
CA SER A 83 -9.54 7.64 10.77
C SER A 83 -9.07 8.61 9.70
N ILE A 84 -9.99 9.35 9.12
CA ILE A 84 -9.72 10.46 8.18
C ILE A 84 -10.40 11.70 8.76
N ASP A 85 -9.65 12.80 8.89
CA ASP A 85 -10.08 14.03 9.57
C ASP A 85 -10.72 13.77 10.92
N LYS A 86 -10.02 12.95 11.72
CA LYS A 86 -10.40 12.52 13.08
C LYS A 86 -11.70 11.70 13.16
N LYS A 87 -12.38 11.45 12.04
CA LYS A 87 -13.55 10.57 11.98
C LYS A 87 -13.10 9.16 11.65
N GLN A 88 -13.50 8.18 12.45
CA GLN A 88 -13.26 6.78 12.13
C GLN A 88 -14.05 6.40 10.87
N VAL A 89 -13.36 5.92 9.84
CA VAL A 89 -13.95 5.53 8.55
C VAL A 89 -13.94 4.02 8.35
N ALA A 90 -12.98 3.31 8.93
CA ALA A 90 -12.91 1.86 8.84
C ALA A 90 -12.24 1.25 10.08
N LYS A 91 -12.57 -0.01 10.35
CA LYS A 91 -11.86 -0.88 11.30
C LYS A 91 -11.63 -2.22 10.62
N ALA A 92 -10.50 -2.87 10.88
CA ALA A 92 -10.25 -4.22 10.40
C ALA A 92 -9.31 -4.99 11.34
N ARG A 93 -9.37 -6.32 11.26
CA ARG A 93 -8.49 -7.24 11.99
C ARG A 93 -7.72 -8.11 11.00
N GLY A 94 -6.48 -8.45 11.32
CA GLY A 94 -5.63 -9.32 10.51
C GLY A 94 -4.52 -9.98 11.34
N THR A 95 -3.88 -11.01 10.79
CA THR A 95 -2.81 -11.76 11.48
C THR A 95 -1.48 -11.00 11.57
N SER A 96 -1.41 -9.80 11.00
CA SER A 96 -0.29 -8.87 11.14
C SER A 96 -0.81 -7.43 11.02
N LYS A 97 -0.07 -6.46 11.56
CA LYS A 97 -0.39 -5.03 11.43
C LYS A 97 -0.61 -4.64 9.97
N LYS A 98 0.33 -5.00 9.08
CA LYS A 98 0.25 -4.72 7.64
C LYS A 98 -1.02 -5.28 7.00
N LYS A 99 -1.40 -6.53 7.30
CA LYS A 99 -2.63 -7.13 6.77
C LYS A 99 -3.89 -6.42 7.28
N ALA A 100 -3.91 -6.04 8.56
CA ALA A 100 -5.03 -5.33 9.16
C ALA A 100 -5.19 -3.91 8.57
N GLU A 101 -4.10 -3.18 8.36
CA GLU A 101 -4.09 -1.85 7.72
C GLU A 101 -4.58 -1.91 6.28
N GLU A 102 -4.04 -2.84 5.48
CA GLU A 102 -4.45 -3.04 4.08
C GLU A 102 -5.95 -3.34 3.98
N LYS A 103 -6.46 -4.18 4.89
CA LYS A 103 -7.89 -4.51 4.96
C LYS A 103 -8.74 -3.31 5.40
N ALA A 104 -8.27 -2.49 6.34
CA ALA A 104 -8.96 -1.26 6.73
C ALA A 104 -8.98 -0.24 5.58
N ALA A 105 -7.87 -0.08 4.86
CA ALA A 105 -7.77 0.79 3.70
C ALA A 105 -8.67 0.33 2.55
N LYS A 106 -8.73 -0.98 2.26
CA LYS A 106 -9.65 -1.55 1.26
C LYS A 106 -11.11 -1.23 1.58
N ARG A 107 -11.51 -1.30 2.86
CA ARG A 107 -12.85 -0.90 3.30
C ARG A 107 -13.09 0.60 3.08
N ALA A 108 -12.13 1.44 3.43
CA ALA A 108 -12.24 2.88 3.21
C ALA A 108 -12.30 3.23 1.71
N TYR A 109 -11.53 2.55 0.87
CA TYR A 109 -11.58 2.72 -0.58
C TYR A 109 -13.00 2.52 -1.11
N TYR A 110 -13.64 1.38 -0.82
CA TYR A 110 -15.00 1.13 -1.30
C TYR A 110 -16.03 2.10 -0.69
N ALA A 111 -15.82 2.56 0.55
CA ALA A 111 -16.70 3.57 1.16
C ALA A 111 -16.56 4.96 0.52
N PHE A 112 -15.47 5.23 -0.18
CA PHE A 112 -15.18 6.53 -0.81
C PHE A 112 -14.85 6.39 -2.31
N GLN A 113 -15.23 5.28 -2.95
CA GLN A 113 -14.77 4.94 -4.31
C GLN A 113 -15.13 6.06 -5.30
N ASP A 114 -16.34 6.60 -5.22
CA ASP A 114 -16.83 7.69 -6.07
C ASP A 114 -15.99 8.98 -5.95
N LYS A 115 -15.36 9.20 -4.79
CA LYS A 115 -14.51 10.37 -4.52
C LYS A 115 -13.05 10.12 -4.87
N ILE A 116 -12.64 8.85 -4.87
CA ILE A 116 -11.26 8.44 -5.10
C ILE A 116 -11.00 8.23 -6.60
N ASN A 117 -11.92 7.57 -7.31
CA ASN A 117 -11.89 7.36 -8.76
C ASN A 117 -13.11 8.05 -9.41
N PRO A 118 -13.11 9.38 -9.57
CA PRO A 118 -14.22 10.09 -10.21
C PRO A 118 -14.36 9.80 -11.73
N GLN A 119 -13.44 9.04 -12.32
CA GLN A 119 -13.34 8.81 -13.78
C GLN A 119 -13.97 7.47 -14.25
N GLU A 120 -14.42 6.58 -13.35
CA GLU A 120 -14.99 5.28 -13.73
C GLU A 120 -16.52 5.29 -14.00
N PHE A 121 -17.18 6.46 -13.94
CA PHE A 121 -18.64 6.60 -14.08
C PHE A 121 -19.11 7.42 -15.30
N ASN A 122 -18.28 7.55 -16.35
CA ASN A 122 -18.71 8.09 -17.65
C ASN A 122 -18.71 7.02 -18.73
#